data_AF-A0A0D9UWM4-F1
#
_entry.id   AF-A0A0D9UWM4-F1
#
_cell.length_a   1.000
_cell.length_b   1.000
_cell.length_c   1.000
_cell.angle_alpha   90.00
_cell.angle_beta   90.00
_cell.angle_gamma   90.00
#
_symmetry.space_group_name_H-M   'P 1'
#
loop_
_entity.id
_entity.type
_entity.pdbx_description
1 polymer ?
#
loop_
_entity_poly.entity_id
_entity_poly.type
_entity_poly.pdbx_seq_one_letter_code
_entity_poly.pdbx_strand_id
1 'polypeptide(L)'
;MKRFIPSSPRSGQSSVRKSFKYCSDEEEFTPLSQLTNESRGCRVRVRISRIWESFNPNDGTIFGLDSLLIDDKGDTMQARVPPGSINQFKWQLVEGKVYVLSGFMVEPKLKNFMTCRNGLMMYIRSQTVVAEIGDVDSIPLHSFEFVDFGDLSSRNGNNSLLTDVIGRIVYVDVIRQAPKTKPLRAVQYREITIQDLSGKTQIVTLYDDLGCHFDVELVLKKGLEAPVIAIFAGTCIRYYNGEGFMVCSTSASKYYLDFEIAEVQEFCANLSDPKNPIGHQPSDQESNIDLIQELLSNQQTIEQLKNLRSHNAKELQKTSYLCRACLKDIDCTRGWWYLGCFHCKRYKLNAMLEDHTGSMNFLIFGEQAQDIIGVAAEDLVKGIEDDDSNTFHVACCMGQYVVKGILDEDDLALAQLHNSVSSVKTEAAESGLLSQEEGCSSLVSEEKVVVKVETDLKTDSEAKQADAKEE
;
A
#
# COMPACT_ATOMS: atom_id res chain seq x y z
N MET A 1 -29.01 -70.79 30.15
CA MET A 1 -29.16 -70.66 28.68
C MET A 1 -29.57 -69.23 28.35
N LYS A 2 -29.22 -68.74 27.13
CA LYS A 2 -29.22 -67.34 26.66
C LYS A 2 -28.08 -66.49 27.27
N ARG A 3 -27.38 -65.58 26.57
CA ARG A 3 -26.82 -65.43 25.19
C ARG A 3 -26.18 -64.03 25.15
N PHE A 4 -24.99 -63.88 24.55
CA PHE A 4 -24.31 -62.60 24.19
C PHE A 4 -25.03 -61.93 22.99
N ILE A 5 -24.93 -60.64 22.61
CA ILE A 5 -24.24 -59.35 22.98
C ILE A 5 -25.10 -58.19 22.34
N PRO A 6 -24.74 -56.87 22.21
CA PRO A 6 -23.59 -56.05 22.66
C PRO A 6 -23.93 -54.66 23.31
N SER A 7 -22.88 -53.86 23.50
CA SER A 7 -22.73 -52.49 24.04
C SER A 7 -23.55 -51.34 23.43
N SER A 8 -23.78 -50.31 24.26
CA SER A 8 -24.29 -48.98 23.89
C SER A 8 -23.24 -48.08 23.19
N PRO A 9 -23.67 -47.10 22.38
CA PRO A 9 -22.98 -45.82 22.21
C PRO A 9 -23.64 -44.72 23.07
N ARG A 10 -22.84 -43.94 23.81
CA ARG A 10 -23.28 -42.67 24.40
C ARG A 10 -23.26 -41.58 23.32
N SER A 11 -24.40 -41.00 22.97
CA SER A 11 -24.50 -39.77 22.17
C SER A 11 -24.80 -38.56 23.08
N GLY A 12 -23.82 -38.17 23.89
CA GLY A 12 -23.85 -36.89 24.60
C GLY A 12 -23.51 -35.74 23.66
N GLN A 13 -24.44 -35.33 22.80
CA GLN A 13 -24.32 -34.06 22.07
C GLN A 13 -24.66 -32.91 23.02
N SER A 14 -23.64 -32.21 23.51
CA SER A 14 -23.82 -30.91 24.14
C SER A 14 -24.21 -29.89 23.08
N SER A 15 -25.51 -29.60 22.94
CA SER A 15 -25.95 -28.49 22.12
C SER A 15 -25.49 -27.18 22.77
N VAL A 16 -24.37 -26.62 22.31
CA VAL A 16 -23.97 -25.25 22.64
C VAL A 16 -25.02 -24.33 22.02
N ARG A 17 -26.00 -23.91 22.82
CA ARG A 17 -26.96 -22.88 22.42
C ARG A 17 -26.17 -21.57 22.25
N LYS A 18 -25.90 -21.18 21.01
CA LYS A 18 -25.43 -19.82 20.70
C LYS A 18 -26.49 -18.82 21.18
N SER A 19 -26.15 -18.04 22.20
CA SER A 19 -27.01 -17.00 22.76
C SER A 19 -26.83 -15.72 21.95
N PHE A 20 -27.57 -15.59 20.85
CA PHE A 20 -27.61 -14.34 20.08
C PHE A 20 -28.04 -13.18 20.97
N LYS A 21 -27.24 -12.12 21.03
CA LYS A 21 -27.59 -10.87 21.71
C LYS A 21 -28.55 -10.08 20.81
N TYR A 22 -29.84 -10.29 21.01
CA TYR A 22 -30.89 -9.45 20.42
C TYR A 22 -30.88 -8.07 21.10
N CYS A 23 -30.75 -7.02 20.31
CA CYS A 23 -31.08 -5.67 20.76
C CYS A 23 -32.62 -5.52 20.80
N SER A 24 -33.17 -4.92 21.86
CA SER A 24 -34.61 -4.78 22.10
C SER A 24 -35.26 -3.65 21.29
N ASP A 25 -36.55 -3.79 20.98
CA ASP A 25 -37.36 -2.86 20.18
C ASP A 25 -37.79 -1.57 20.92
N GLU A 26 -36.89 -0.93 21.66
CA GLU A 26 -37.10 0.45 22.14
C GLU A 26 -36.21 1.44 21.36
N GLU A 27 -36.43 2.75 21.56
CA GLU A 27 -35.87 3.82 20.72
C GLU A 27 -34.35 4.05 20.86
N GLU A 28 -33.66 3.20 21.61
CA GLU A 28 -32.25 3.33 21.99
C GLU A 28 -31.28 2.88 20.87
N PHE A 29 -30.22 3.66 20.66
CA PHE A 29 -29.14 3.31 19.73
C PHE A 29 -28.04 2.52 20.45
N THR A 30 -27.60 1.44 19.84
CA THR A 30 -26.45 0.65 20.33
C THR A 30 -25.15 1.39 19.99
N PRO A 31 -24.26 1.67 20.96
CA PRO A 31 -22.93 2.23 20.66
C PRO A 31 -22.09 1.25 19.82
N LEU A 32 -21.23 1.78 18.96
CA LEU A 32 -20.37 0.99 18.07
C LEU A 32 -19.42 0.08 18.85
N SER A 33 -18.93 0.52 20.01
CA SER A 33 -18.13 -0.28 20.96
C SER A 33 -18.87 -1.48 21.57
N GLN A 34 -20.21 -1.51 21.54
CA GLN A 34 -21.02 -2.62 22.07
C GLN A 34 -21.46 -3.64 21.01
N LEU A 35 -21.11 -3.41 19.74
CA LEU A 35 -21.40 -4.35 18.66
C LEU A 35 -20.48 -5.58 18.72
N THR A 36 -21.02 -6.72 18.27
CA THR A 36 -20.29 -7.99 18.14
C THR A 36 -20.67 -8.67 16.82
N ASN A 37 -19.91 -9.68 16.39
CA ASN A 37 -20.25 -10.49 15.22
C ASN A 37 -21.62 -11.20 15.31
N GLU A 38 -22.16 -11.36 16.53
CA GLU A 38 -23.46 -11.97 16.81
C GLU A 38 -24.59 -10.93 16.98
N SER A 39 -24.30 -9.63 16.93
CA SER A 39 -25.31 -8.56 17.00
C SER A 39 -26.30 -8.69 15.84
N ARG A 40 -27.60 -8.74 16.16
CA ARG A 40 -28.71 -8.78 15.20
C ARG A 40 -29.85 -7.88 15.70
N GLY A 41 -30.56 -7.24 14.78
CA GLY A 41 -31.66 -6.31 15.09
C GLY A 41 -31.23 -4.93 15.63
N CYS A 42 -29.96 -4.75 15.99
CA CYS A 42 -29.45 -3.50 16.55
C CYS A 42 -29.57 -2.31 15.59
N ARG A 43 -29.81 -1.14 16.16
CA ARG A 43 -29.86 0.17 15.48
C ARG A 43 -28.67 0.99 15.96
N VAL A 44 -27.99 1.68 15.06
CA VAL A 44 -26.93 2.64 15.41
C VAL A 44 -27.29 4.01 14.85
N ARG A 45 -26.79 5.06 15.49
CA ARG A 45 -26.84 6.44 14.97
C ARG A 45 -25.42 6.93 14.80
N VAL A 46 -25.03 7.22 13.57
CA VAL A 46 -23.63 7.46 13.19
C VAL A 46 -23.49 8.58 12.17
N ARG A 47 -22.41 9.35 12.26
CA ARG A 47 -21.96 10.23 11.17
C ARG A 47 -21.02 9.46 10.24
N ILE A 48 -21.15 9.68 8.93
CA ILE A 48 -20.16 9.26 7.94
C ILE A 48 -19.06 10.32 7.93
N SER A 49 -17.97 10.08 8.65
CA SER A 49 -16.85 11.02 8.78
C SER A 49 -15.97 11.07 7.54
N ARG A 50 -15.74 9.91 6.93
CA ARG A 50 -15.04 9.74 5.66
C ARG A 50 -15.80 8.71 4.83
N ILE A 51 -15.91 8.90 3.51
CA ILE A 51 -16.39 7.90 2.54
C ILE A 51 -15.48 7.88 1.32
N TRP A 52 -15.20 6.68 0.79
CA TRP A 52 -14.32 6.48 -0.35
C TRP A 52 -14.61 5.16 -1.09
N GLU A 53 -14.27 5.09 -2.37
CA GLU A 53 -14.25 3.83 -3.10
C GLU A 53 -12.94 3.10 -2.79
N SER A 54 -13.03 1.90 -2.22
CA SER A 54 -11.87 1.01 -2.01
C SER A 54 -11.66 0.19 -3.28
N PHE A 55 -10.49 0.31 -3.92
CA PHE A 55 -10.17 -0.38 -5.16
C PHE A 55 -8.71 -0.87 -5.22
N ASN A 56 -8.42 -1.78 -6.14
CA ASN A 56 -7.06 -2.20 -6.46
C ASN A 56 -6.40 -1.20 -7.43
N PRO A 57 -5.33 -0.47 -7.04
CA PRO A 57 -4.69 0.51 -7.91
C PRO A 57 -3.86 -0.08 -9.05
N ASN A 58 -3.81 -1.42 -9.17
CA ASN A 58 -3.17 -2.13 -10.28
C ASN A 58 -4.19 -2.45 -11.38
N ASP A 59 -5.28 -3.19 -11.10
CA ASP A 59 -6.27 -3.60 -12.11
C ASP A 59 -7.59 -2.80 -12.13
N GLY A 60 -7.79 -1.87 -11.18
CA GLY A 60 -9.01 -1.08 -11.05
C GLY A 60 -10.20 -1.81 -10.40
N THR A 61 -10.01 -3.03 -9.87
CA THR A 61 -11.08 -3.80 -9.23
C THR A 61 -11.61 -3.10 -7.99
N ILE A 62 -12.89 -2.75 -7.99
CA ILE A 62 -13.58 -2.14 -6.85
C ILE A 62 -13.90 -3.21 -5.80
N PHE A 63 -13.41 -3.01 -4.57
CA PHE A 63 -13.64 -3.87 -3.41
C PHE A 63 -14.88 -3.48 -2.59
N GLY A 64 -15.31 -2.22 -2.67
CA GLY A 64 -16.46 -1.69 -1.93
C GLY A 64 -16.48 -0.17 -1.87
N LEU A 65 -17.61 0.40 -1.47
CA LEU A 65 -17.68 1.79 -1.00
C LEU A 65 -17.52 1.75 0.52
N ASP A 66 -16.36 2.18 1.00
CA ASP A 66 -15.98 2.14 2.41
C ASP A 66 -16.23 3.48 3.09
N SER A 67 -16.43 3.45 4.41
CA SER A 67 -16.62 4.65 5.22
C SER A 67 -16.09 4.50 6.64
N LEU A 68 -15.71 5.61 7.26
CA LEU A 68 -15.44 5.72 8.68
C LEU A 68 -16.69 6.26 9.37
N LEU A 69 -17.29 5.45 10.24
CA LEU A 69 -18.44 5.82 11.07
C LEU A 69 -17.96 6.33 12.43
N ILE A 70 -18.66 7.35 12.95
CA ILE A 70 -18.50 7.86 14.33
C ILE A 70 -19.88 7.90 14.99
N ASP A 71 -20.02 7.46 16.24
CA ASP A 71 -21.28 7.53 17.01
C ASP A 71 -21.32 8.64 18.08
N ASP A 72 -22.38 8.68 18.89
CA ASP A 72 -22.54 9.68 19.98
C ASP A 72 -21.64 9.47 21.21
N LYS A 73 -20.75 8.48 21.18
CA LYS A 73 -19.66 8.29 22.15
C LYS A 73 -18.30 8.67 21.56
N GLY A 74 -18.24 9.01 20.27
CA GLY A 74 -16.99 9.17 19.53
C GLY A 74 -16.32 7.85 19.17
N ASP A 75 -16.98 6.71 19.41
CA ASP A 75 -16.45 5.41 19.01
C ASP A 75 -16.44 5.31 17.48
N THR A 76 -15.39 4.70 16.93
CA THR A 76 -15.18 4.57 15.49
C THR A 76 -15.38 3.14 15.01
N MET A 77 -15.94 2.99 13.80
CA MET A 77 -16.00 1.71 13.09
C MET A 77 -15.94 1.94 11.59
N GLN A 78 -15.11 1.19 10.87
CA GLN A 78 -15.14 1.18 9.42
C GLN A 78 -16.33 0.35 8.93
N ALA A 79 -17.03 0.83 7.92
CA ALA A 79 -18.11 0.15 7.25
C ALA A 79 -17.82 -0.02 5.76
N ARG A 80 -18.33 -1.11 5.16
CA ARG A 80 -18.25 -1.40 3.73
C ARG A 80 -19.63 -1.64 3.13
N VAL A 81 -19.93 -0.97 2.02
CA VAL A 81 -20.94 -1.41 1.06
C VAL A 81 -20.26 -2.34 0.04
N PRO A 82 -20.61 -3.64 -0.04
CA PRO A 82 -20.03 -4.54 -1.03
C PRO A 82 -20.34 -4.12 -2.48
N PRO A 83 -19.53 -4.52 -3.48
CA PRO A 83 -19.68 -4.07 -4.87
C PRO A 83 -21.10 -4.23 -5.44
N GLY A 84 -21.76 -5.36 -5.17
CA GLY A 84 -23.14 -5.62 -5.60
C GLY A 84 -24.22 -4.71 -4.99
N SER A 85 -23.88 -3.89 -3.99
CA SER A 85 -24.80 -2.93 -3.35
C SER A 85 -24.36 -1.47 -3.53
N ILE A 86 -23.19 -1.17 -4.13
CA ILE A 86 -22.70 0.21 -4.29
C ILE A 86 -23.73 1.10 -5.00
N ASN A 87 -24.32 0.63 -6.11
CA ASN A 87 -25.30 1.40 -6.87
C ASN A 87 -26.61 1.71 -6.09
N GLN A 88 -26.93 0.97 -5.03
CA GLN A 88 -28.06 1.25 -4.15
C GLN A 88 -27.76 2.40 -3.19
N PHE A 89 -26.52 2.48 -2.67
CA PHE A 89 -26.18 3.34 -1.53
C PHE A 89 -25.29 4.54 -1.87
N LYS A 90 -24.56 4.55 -2.99
CA LYS A 90 -23.56 5.59 -3.32
C LYS A 90 -24.07 7.03 -3.39
N TRP A 91 -25.37 7.21 -3.68
CA TRP A 91 -26.03 8.53 -3.70
C TRP A 91 -26.78 8.85 -2.39
N GLN A 92 -26.93 7.86 -1.51
CA GLN A 92 -27.63 7.99 -0.24
C GLN A 92 -26.67 8.25 0.93
N LEU A 93 -25.47 7.64 0.88
CA LEU A 93 -24.41 7.81 1.86
C LEU A 93 -23.53 9.00 1.47
N VAL A 94 -23.61 10.08 2.25
CA VAL A 94 -22.93 11.35 2.00
C VAL A 94 -22.04 11.68 3.21
N GLU A 95 -20.84 12.16 2.94
CA GLU A 95 -19.89 12.55 3.99
C GLU A 95 -20.42 13.72 4.83
N GLY A 96 -20.05 13.74 6.11
CA GLY A 96 -20.52 14.71 7.10
C GLY A 96 -21.96 14.47 7.56
N LYS A 97 -22.78 13.69 6.86
CA LYS A 97 -24.18 13.42 7.23
C LYS A 97 -24.32 12.36 8.32
N VAL A 98 -25.41 12.48 9.09
CA VAL A 98 -25.76 11.57 10.18
C VAL A 98 -26.91 10.65 9.75
N TYR A 99 -26.77 9.37 10.08
CA TYR A 99 -27.69 8.31 9.69
C TYR A 99 -28.09 7.45 10.87
N VAL A 100 -29.33 6.96 10.84
CA VAL A 100 -29.73 5.76 11.57
C VAL A 100 -29.58 4.56 10.64
N LEU A 101 -28.80 3.57 11.06
CA LEU A 101 -28.57 2.32 10.33
C LEU A 101 -29.16 1.14 11.10
N SER A 102 -29.84 0.22 10.41
CA SER A 102 -30.31 -1.06 10.98
C SER A 102 -30.31 -2.17 9.93
N GLY A 103 -30.31 -3.44 10.35
CA GLY A 103 -30.21 -4.58 9.41
C GLY A 103 -28.85 -4.70 8.70
N PHE A 104 -27.82 -4.02 9.20
CA PHE A 104 -26.42 -4.25 8.85
C PHE A 104 -25.91 -5.56 9.44
N MET A 105 -24.74 -6.01 8.97
CA MET A 105 -23.98 -7.09 9.61
C MET A 105 -22.67 -6.57 10.19
N VAL A 106 -22.14 -7.29 11.16
CA VAL A 106 -20.85 -7.02 11.80
C VAL A 106 -20.01 -8.28 11.65
N GLU A 107 -18.80 -8.12 11.14
CA GLU A 107 -17.84 -9.21 10.89
C GLU A 107 -16.45 -8.77 11.44
N PRO A 108 -15.48 -9.69 11.60
CA PRO A 108 -14.11 -9.30 11.92
C PRO A 108 -13.53 -8.31 10.90
N LYS A 109 -12.66 -7.41 11.37
CA LYS A 109 -11.97 -6.45 10.51
C LYS A 109 -11.10 -7.12 9.43
N LEU A 110 -10.78 -6.38 8.38
CA LEU A 110 -9.80 -6.80 7.37
C LEU A 110 -8.38 -6.82 7.94
N LYS A 111 -7.49 -7.63 7.35
CA LYS A 111 -6.05 -7.66 7.71
C LYS A 111 -5.38 -6.32 7.48
N ASN A 112 -5.75 -5.63 6.39
CA ASN A 112 -5.14 -4.40 5.87
C ASN A 112 -6.20 -3.32 5.57
N PHE A 113 -5.73 -2.07 5.47
CA PHE A 113 -6.48 -0.87 5.06
C PHE A 113 -7.65 -0.51 5.99
N MET A 114 -7.47 -0.75 7.30
CA MET A 114 -8.39 -0.24 8.32
C MET A 114 -8.09 1.24 8.62
N THR A 115 -9.10 2.09 8.79
CA THR A 115 -8.96 3.51 9.15
C THR A 115 -9.10 3.81 10.64
N CYS A 116 -9.38 2.80 11.47
CA CYS A 116 -9.57 2.95 12.92
C CYS A 116 -9.21 1.66 13.68
N ARG A 117 -8.83 1.79 14.96
CA ARG A 117 -8.58 0.69 15.91
C ARG A 117 -9.86 -0.03 16.40
N ASN A 118 -10.73 -0.42 15.48
CA ASN A 118 -11.81 -1.35 15.79
C ASN A 118 -11.40 -2.79 15.43
N GLY A 119 -11.79 -3.78 16.25
CA GLY A 119 -11.60 -5.21 15.95
C GLY A 119 -12.56 -5.74 14.87
N LEU A 120 -13.63 -5.00 14.59
CA LEU A 120 -14.76 -5.38 13.77
C LEU A 120 -14.97 -4.37 12.62
N MET A 121 -15.77 -4.79 11.63
CA MET A 121 -16.18 -3.97 10.49
C MET A 121 -17.68 -4.16 10.24
N MET A 122 -18.37 -3.09 9.89
CA MET A 122 -19.79 -3.12 9.53
C MET A 122 -19.97 -3.38 8.03
N TYR A 123 -21.00 -4.14 7.66
CA TYR A 123 -21.38 -4.37 6.27
C TYR A 123 -22.79 -3.85 6.01
N ILE A 124 -22.87 -2.82 5.17
CA ILE A 124 -24.11 -2.23 4.64
C ILE A 124 -24.45 -3.00 3.37
N ARG A 125 -25.43 -3.90 3.44
CA ARG A 125 -25.86 -4.76 2.31
C ARG A 125 -27.28 -4.39 1.91
N SER A 126 -27.82 -5.02 0.86
CA SER A 126 -29.12 -4.63 0.27
C SER A 126 -30.29 -4.61 1.24
N GLN A 127 -30.26 -5.42 2.32
CA GLN A 127 -31.27 -5.44 3.38
C GLN A 127 -31.05 -4.40 4.50
N THR A 128 -29.96 -3.64 4.48
CA THR A 128 -29.66 -2.60 5.47
C THR A 128 -30.54 -1.38 5.23
N VAL A 129 -31.28 -0.97 6.26
CA VAL A 129 -32.06 0.26 6.24
C VAL A 129 -31.13 1.41 6.61
N VAL A 130 -31.11 2.42 5.74
CA VAL A 130 -30.34 3.65 5.87
C VAL A 130 -31.34 4.80 5.91
N ALA A 131 -31.35 5.57 7.00
CA ALA A 131 -32.19 6.76 7.14
C ALA A 131 -31.31 7.96 7.53
N GLU A 132 -31.17 8.93 6.62
CA GLU A 132 -30.56 10.23 6.96
C GLU A 132 -31.41 10.93 8.01
N ILE A 133 -30.77 11.56 8.98
CA ILE A 133 -31.41 12.42 9.99
C ILE A 133 -30.76 13.81 9.98
N GLY A 134 -31.35 14.75 10.71
CA GLY A 134 -30.74 16.06 10.94
C GLY A 134 -29.36 15.93 11.61
N ASP A 135 -28.57 17.00 11.54
CA ASP A 135 -27.25 17.03 12.18
C ASP A 135 -27.35 16.83 13.70
N VAL A 136 -26.30 16.28 14.29
CA VAL A 136 -26.21 15.93 15.71
C VAL A 136 -24.85 16.40 16.24
N ASP A 137 -24.85 17.56 16.90
CA ASP A 137 -23.64 18.22 17.42
C ASP A 137 -22.78 17.33 18.34
N SER A 138 -23.40 16.35 19.02
CA SER A 138 -22.70 15.41 19.91
C SER A 138 -21.93 14.30 19.16
N ILE A 139 -22.08 14.19 17.84
CA ILE A 139 -21.33 13.24 17.02
C ILE A 139 -20.24 14.02 16.28
N PRO A 140 -18.94 13.81 16.57
CA PRO A 140 -17.84 14.51 15.91
C PRO A 140 -17.93 14.45 14.38
N LEU A 141 -17.51 15.54 13.72
CA LEU A 141 -17.40 15.59 12.26
C LEU A 141 -16.29 14.64 11.75
N HIS A 142 -15.15 14.63 12.45
CA HIS A 142 -13.97 13.86 12.08
C HIS A 142 -13.39 13.09 13.28
N SER A 143 -12.61 12.06 12.96
CA SER A 143 -11.77 11.32 13.89
C SER A 143 -10.45 11.00 13.19
N PHE A 144 -9.36 11.27 13.90
CA PHE A 144 -8.00 11.13 13.41
C PHE A 144 -7.18 10.28 14.39
N GLU A 145 -6.36 9.37 13.85
CA GLU A 145 -5.36 8.62 14.61
C GLU A 145 -3.94 9.10 14.23
N PHE A 146 -3.55 10.25 14.80
CA PHE A 146 -2.26 10.87 14.53
C PHE A 146 -1.08 9.98 14.97
N VAL A 147 0.01 10.03 14.19
CA VAL A 147 1.31 9.42 14.52
C VAL A 147 2.42 10.45 14.30
N ASP A 148 3.27 10.61 15.32
CA ASP A 148 4.40 11.53 15.28
C ASP A 148 5.44 11.11 14.24
N PHE A 149 6.16 12.08 13.66
CA PHE A 149 7.13 11.81 12.58
C PHE A 149 8.30 10.92 13.06
N GLY A 150 8.57 10.87 14.36
CA GLY A 150 9.53 9.92 14.94
C GLY A 150 9.12 8.45 14.77
N ASP A 151 7.81 8.17 14.90
CA ASP A 151 7.27 6.82 15.03
C ASP A 151 6.78 6.21 13.72
N LEU A 152 6.77 6.97 12.61
CA LEU A 152 6.37 6.49 11.28
C LEU A 152 7.13 5.22 10.84
N SER A 153 8.38 5.05 11.28
CA SER A 153 9.18 3.85 11.03
C SER A 153 8.50 2.55 11.51
N SER A 154 7.70 2.61 12.59
CA SER A 154 6.92 1.48 13.12
C SER A 154 5.74 1.07 12.24
N ARG A 155 5.33 1.94 11.30
CA ARG A 155 4.21 1.74 10.36
C ARG A 155 4.66 1.33 8.96
N ASN A 156 5.96 1.36 8.66
CA ASN A 156 6.51 1.02 7.35
C ASN A 156 6.06 -0.37 6.86
N GLY A 157 5.33 -0.43 5.74
CA GLY A 157 4.82 -1.68 5.16
C GLY A 157 3.68 -2.33 5.96
N ASN A 158 3.45 -1.91 7.21
CA ASN A 158 2.38 -2.38 8.05
C ASN A 158 1.05 -1.68 7.69
N ASN A 159 0.45 -2.13 6.59
CA ASN A 159 -0.83 -1.60 6.10
C ASN A 159 -2.04 -2.05 6.94
N SER A 160 -1.87 -2.62 8.14
CA SER A 160 -2.99 -3.13 8.97
C SER A 160 -3.91 -2.04 9.52
N LEU A 161 -3.36 -0.84 9.72
CA LEU A 161 -4.05 0.35 10.18
C LEU A 161 -3.40 1.55 9.50
N LEU A 162 -4.20 2.28 8.72
CA LEU A 162 -3.81 3.51 8.06
C LEU A 162 -3.43 4.57 9.10
N THR A 163 -2.58 5.49 8.67
CA THR A 163 -1.97 6.51 9.51
C THR A 163 -2.54 7.88 9.14
N ASP A 164 -2.86 8.68 10.14
CA ASP A 164 -3.14 10.10 9.95
C ASP A 164 -1.91 10.88 10.44
N VAL A 165 -1.53 11.96 9.76
CA VAL A 165 -0.42 12.85 10.15
C VAL A 165 -0.86 14.31 10.13
N ILE A 166 -0.24 15.12 10.98
CA ILE A 166 -0.44 16.58 11.05
C ILE A 166 0.91 17.28 10.94
N GLY A 167 0.95 18.41 10.25
CA GLY A 167 2.14 19.25 10.17
C GLY A 167 1.88 20.55 9.42
N ARG A 168 2.75 21.54 9.57
CA ARG A 168 2.70 22.73 8.72
C ARG A 168 3.25 22.42 7.34
N ILE A 169 2.62 22.91 6.27
CA ILE A 169 3.19 22.83 4.92
C ILE A 169 4.38 23.80 4.85
N VAL A 170 5.53 23.30 4.37
CA VAL A 170 6.73 24.10 4.12
C VAL A 170 7.18 24.07 2.66
N TYR A 171 6.78 23.06 1.89
CA TYR A 171 7.07 22.97 0.46
C TYR A 171 5.93 22.25 -0.28
N VAL A 172 5.63 22.70 -1.49
CA VAL A 172 4.71 22.03 -2.43
C VAL A 172 5.39 21.88 -3.78
N ASP A 173 5.57 20.63 -4.23
CA ASP A 173 6.22 20.33 -5.50
C ASP A 173 5.23 20.39 -6.68
N VAL A 174 5.75 20.40 -7.91
CA VAL A 174 4.97 20.23 -9.14
C VAL A 174 4.36 18.82 -9.24
N ILE A 175 3.39 18.64 -10.14
CA ILE A 175 2.89 17.30 -10.48
C ILE A 175 3.99 16.58 -11.28
N ARG A 176 4.38 15.40 -10.81
CA ARG A 176 5.32 14.51 -11.48
C ARG A 176 4.60 13.27 -11.99
N GLN A 177 5.26 12.49 -12.85
CA GLN A 177 4.77 11.21 -13.35
C GLN A 177 5.74 10.09 -13.02
N ALA A 178 5.21 8.88 -12.83
CA ALA A 178 6.02 7.66 -12.72
C ALA A 178 5.27 6.44 -13.30
N PRO A 179 5.97 5.41 -13.80
CA PRO A 179 5.33 4.34 -14.56
C PRO A 179 4.85 3.21 -13.65
N LYS A 180 3.63 2.72 -13.87
CA LYS A 180 3.20 1.35 -13.51
C LYS A 180 3.31 0.45 -14.73
N THR A 181 3.57 -0.84 -14.52
CA THR A 181 3.68 -1.87 -15.58
C THR A 181 2.48 -2.84 -15.64
N LYS A 182 1.59 -2.83 -14.64
CA LYS A 182 0.41 -3.69 -14.55
C LYS A 182 -0.85 -2.84 -14.26
N PRO A 183 -1.56 -2.34 -15.30
CA PRO A 183 -1.13 -2.25 -16.70
C PRO A 183 -0.04 -1.18 -16.89
N LEU A 184 0.56 -1.12 -18.08
CA LEU A 184 1.49 -0.06 -18.45
C LEU A 184 0.76 1.29 -18.51
N ARG A 185 0.93 2.14 -17.49
CA ARG A 185 0.32 3.48 -17.39
C ARG A 185 1.21 4.46 -16.64
N ALA A 186 1.11 5.74 -16.95
CA ALA A 186 1.65 6.78 -16.07
C ALA A 186 0.72 6.95 -14.86
N VAL A 187 1.32 7.13 -13.68
CA VAL A 187 0.65 7.56 -12.45
C VAL A 187 1.14 8.97 -12.17
N GLN A 188 0.22 9.93 -12.07
CA GLN A 188 0.53 11.28 -11.62
C GLN A 188 0.60 11.30 -10.09
N TYR A 189 1.50 12.11 -9.55
CA TYR A 189 1.59 12.35 -8.11
C TYR A 189 2.12 13.76 -7.84
N ARG A 190 1.87 14.25 -6.63
CA ARG A 190 2.43 15.49 -6.10
C ARG A 190 3.06 15.23 -4.74
N GLU A 191 4.21 15.83 -4.49
CA GLU A 191 4.88 15.76 -3.20
C GLU A 191 4.76 17.07 -2.42
N ILE A 192 4.49 16.93 -1.12
CA ILE A 192 4.28 18.02 -0.19
C ILE A 192 5.17 17.75 1.01
N THR A 193 6.06 18.69 1.34
CA THR A 193 6.85 18.60 2.56
C THR A 193 6.08 19.29 3.67
N ILE A 194 5.74 18.51 4.70
CA ILE A 194 5.24 19.04 5.97
C ILE A 194 6.35 19.02 7.03
N GLN A 195 6.18 19.83 8.08
CA GLN A 195 7.09 19.91 9.22
C GLN A 195 6.31 19.83 10.52
N ASP A 196 6.83 19.09 11.50
CA ASP A 196 6.26 18.99 12.86
C ASP A 196 6.75 20.10 13.79
N LEU A 197 6.29 20.08 15.05
CA LEU A 197 6.69 21.04 16.09
C LEU A 197 8.17 20.94 16.51
N SER A 198 8.83 19.80 16.25
CA SER A 198 10.27 19.63 16.51
C SER A 198 11.15 20.23 15.39
N GLY A 199 10.53 20.65 14.28
CA GLY A 199 11.23 21.09 13.07
C GLY A 199 11.62 19.94 12.13
N LYS A 200 11.24 18.68 12.44
CA LYS A 200 11.47 17.55 11.55
C LYS A 200 10.53 17.62 10.35
N THR A 201 11.07 17.44 9.15
CA THR A 201 10.32 17.39 7.90
C THR A 201 9.90 15.97 7.54
N GLN A 202 8.79 15.86 6.82
CA GLN A 202 8.25 14.62 6.29
C GLN A 202 7.63 14.87 4.91
N ILE A 203 7.96 14.03 3.93
CA ILE A 203 7.36 14.06 2.60
C ILE A 203 6.03 13.29 2.62
N VAL A 204 4.99 13.92 2.06
CA VAL A 204 3.68 13.33 1.77
C VAL A 204 3.52 13.23 0.25
N THR A 205 3.30 12.02 -0.25
CA THR A 205 3.10 11.75 -1.69
C THR A 205 1.61 11.50 -1.94
N LEU A 206 0.97 12.42 -2.67
CA LEU A 206 -0.43 12.32 -3.09
C LEU A 206 -0.53 11.79 -4.52
N TYR A 207 -1.20 10.65 -4.70
CA TYR A 207 -1.34 9.98 -5.99
C TYR A 207 -2.63 10.35 -6.73
N ASP A 208 -2.59 10.18 -8.06
CA ASP A 208 -3.70 10.35 -9.01
C ASP A 208 -4.48 11.65 -8.72
N ASP A 209 -5.82 11.61 -8.66
CA ASP A 209 -6.68 12.79 -8.48
C ASP A 209 -6.36 13.62 -7.23
N LEU A 210 -5.92 13.00 -6.14
CA LEU A 210 -5.69 13.69 -4.86
C LEU A 210 -4.47 14.63 -4.93
N GLY A 211 -3.44 14.26 -5.69
CA GLY A 211 -2.28 15.11 -5.95
C GLY A 211 -2.53 16.16 -7.04
N CYS A 212 -3.32 15.79 -8.06
CA CYS A 212 -3.65 16.68 -9.17
C CYS A 212 -4.57 17.84 -8.74
N HIS A 213 -5.57 17.54 -7.91
CA HIS A 213 -6.53 18.51 -7.35
C HIS A 213 -6.13 19.03 -5.96
N PHE A 214 -4.85 18.94 -5.60
CA PHE A 214 -4.34 19.62 -4.40
C PHE A 214 -4.33 21.14 -4.65
N ASP A 215 -5.01 21.91 -3.79
CA ASP A 215 -5.20 23.36 -3.97
C ASP A 215 -3.95 24.16 -3.61
N VAL A 216 -2.97 24.15 -4.52
CA VAL A 216 -1.71 24.88 -4.38
C VAL A 216 -1.94 26.38 -4.25
N GLU A 217 -2.88 26.96 -5.00
CA GLU A 217 -3.12 28.41 -4.98
C GLU A 217 -3.64 28.86 -3.62
N LEU A 218 -4.60 28.12 -3.04
CA LEU A 218 -5.10 28.38 -1.69
C LEU A 218 -4.00 28.23 -0.63
N VAL A 219 -3.18 27.19 -0.72
CA VAL A 219 -2.07 26.94 0.22
C VAL A 219 -1.04 28.06 0.17
N LEU A 220 -0.58 28.45 -1.04
CA LEU A 220 0.38 29.54 -1.19
C LEU A 220 -0.21 30.88 -0.74
N LYS A 221 -1.46 31.17 -1.09
CA LYS A 221 -2.15 32.39 -0.66
C LYS A 221 -2.27 32.49 0.85
N LYS A 222 -2.73 31.44 1.53
CA LYS A 222 -2.80 31.38 3.01
C LYS A 222 -1.40 31.49 3.63
N GLY A 223 -0.41 30.83 3.02
CA GLY A 223 1.01 30.85 3.42
C GLY A 223 1.68 32.22 3.40
N LEU A 224 1.09 33.23 2.74
CA LEU A 224 1.54 34.63 2.82
C LEU A 224 1.13 35.31 4.13
N GLU A 225 0.06 34.84 4.78
CA GLU A 225 -0.55 35.45 5.96
C GLU A 225 -0.17 34.69 7.24
N ALA A 226 -0.22 33.36 7.21
CA ALA A 226 0.05 32.48 8.35
C ALA A 226 0.56 31.08 7.90
N PRO A 227 1.18 30.29 8.79
CA PRO A 227 1.50 28.89 8.50
C PRO A 227 0.24 28.10 8.18
N VAL A 228 0.26 27.34 7.08
CA VAL A 228 -0.85 26.44 6.71
C VAL A 228 -0.65 25.10 7.39
N ILE A 229 -1.56 24.70 8.26
CA ILE A 229 -1.52 23.38 8.92
C ILE A 229 -2.33 22.39 8.10
N ALA A 230 -1.70 21.28 7.73
CA ALA A 230 -2.34 20.22 6.97
C ALA A 230 -2.46 18.95 7.81
N ILE A 231 -3.64 18.34 7.76
CA ILE A 231 -3.88 16.96 8.17
C ILE A 231 -3.92 16.11 6.90
N PHE A 232 -3.11 15.05 6.84
CA PHE A 232 -3.22 14.02 5.81
C PHE A 232 -3.67 12.72 6.46
N ALA A 233 -4.89 12.34 6.16
CA ALA A 233 -5.57 11.21 6.78
C ALA A 233 -5.61 9.99 5.84
N GLY A 234 -5.72 8.78 6.38
CA GLY A 234 -5.92 7.53 5.63
C GLY A 234 -4.69 7.08 4.85
N THR A 235 -3.49 7.48 5.27
CA THR A 235 -2.24 7.25 4.54
C THR A 235 -1.58 5.92 4.92
N CYS A 236 -0.63 5.44 4.12
CA CYS A 236 0.25 4.34 4.48
C CYS A 236 1.70 4.82 4.56
N ILE A 237 2.49 4.21 5.45
CA ILE A 237 3.92 4.51 5.54
C ILE A 237 4.69 3.45 4.76
N ARG A 238 5.58 3.92 3.92
CA ARG A 238 6.46 3.09 3.11
C ARG A 238 7.86 3.67 3.26
N TYR A 239 8.85 2.82 3.42
CA TYR A 239 10.26 3.21 3.32
C TYR A 239 10.70 3.05 1.89
N TYR A 240 11.16 4.17 1.40
CA TYR A 240 11.84 4.34 0.14
C TYR A 240 13.34 4.38 0.53
N ASN A 241 14.33 3.98 -0.29
CA ASN A 241 15.71 3.73 0.25
C ASN A 241 16.84 4.54 -0.43
N GLY A 242 17.59 5.43 0.24
CA GLY A 242 17.62 5.78 1.68
C GLY A 242 18.08 7.21 2.04
N GLU A 243 17.16 8.16 1.95
CA GLU A 243 16.83 9.09 3.06
C GLU A 243 15.94 8.34 4.04
N GLY A 244 14.78 7.85 3.57
CA GLY A 244 13.69 7.70 4.51
C GLY A 244 12.31 7.27 4.06
N PHE A 245 11.42 7.45 5.03
CA PHE A 245 10.04 7.07 4.99
C PHE A 245 9.22 8.15 4.27
N MET A 246 8.18 7.73 3.56
CA MET A 246 7.19 8.61 2.97
C MET A 246 5.79 8.29 3.50
N VAL A 247 4.98 9.34 3.56
CA VAL A 247 3.55 9.27 3.88
C VAL A 247 2.79 9.21 2.56
N CYS A 248 2.33 8.03 2.17
CA CYS A 248 1.74 7.78 0.86
C CYS A 248 0.21 7.76 0.94
N SER A 249 -0.47 8.48 0.04
CA SER A 249 -1.93 8.45 -0.01
C SER A 249 -2.47 7.08 -0.43
N THR A 250 -3.62 6.69 0.12
CA THR A 250 -4.40 5.53 -0.34
C THR A 250 -5.75 5.99 -0.90
N SER A 251 -6.59 5.06 -1.36
CA SER A 251 -7.97 5.40 -1.75
C SER A 251 -8.81 5.96 -0.60
N ALA A 252 -8.44 5.68 0.66
CA ALA A 252 -9.07 6.24 1.86
C ALA A 252 -8.56 7.64 2.24
N SER A 253 -7.60 8.19 1.48
CA SER A 253 -6.92 9.42 1.88
C SER A 253 -7.72 10.68 1.62
N LYS A 254 -7.63 11.61 2.59
CA LYS A 254 -8.13 12.98 2.49
C LYS A 254 -7.12 13.94 3.12
N TYR A 255 -7.10 15.17 2.63
CA TYR A 255 -6.36 16.26 3.25
C TYR A 255 -7.32 17.33 3.80
N TYR A 256 -6.92 18.01 4.87
CA TYR A 256 -7.67 19.10 5.48
C TYR A 256 -6.67 20.24 5.79
N LEU A 257 -7.03 21.48 5.45
CA LEU A 257 -6.18 22.66 5.60
C LEU A 257 -6.76 23.61 6.65
N ASP A 258 -5.97 23.95 7.65
CA ASP A 258 -6.32 24.80 8.81
C ASP A 258 -7.61 24.36 9.49
N PHE A 259 -7.70 23.05 9.72
CA PHE A 259 -8.95 22.41 10.15
C PHE A 259 -9.32 22.80 11.59
N GLU A 260 -10.60 23.10 11.84
CA GLU A 260 -11.07 23.65 13.12
C GLU A 260 -11.21 22.58 14.22
N ILE A 261 -10.08 22.01 14.66
CA ILE A 261 -9.98 21.05 15.77
C ILE A 261 -8.91 21.45 16.79
N ALA A 262 -8.99 20.88 18.00
CA ALA A 262 -8.11 21.21 19.10
C ALA A 262 -6.63 20.96 18.76
N GLU A 263 -6.33 19.88 18.06
CA GLU A 263 -5.00 19.46 17.66
C GLU A 263 -4.33 20.45 16.71
N VAL A 264 -5.09 21.04 15.78
CA VAL A 264 -4.60 22.09 14.87
C VAL A 264 -4.39 23.41 15.63
N GLN A 265 -5.29 23.75 16.55
CA GLN A 265 -5.16 24.94 17.40
C GLN A 265 -3.93 24.85 18.32
N GLU A 266 -3.71 23.68 18.92
CA GLU A 266 -2.53 23.38 19.74
C GLU A 266 -1.24 23.37 18.91
N PHE A 267 -1.28 22.81 17.69
CA PHE A 267 -0.16 22.86 16.76
C PHE A 267 0.20 24.32 16.42
N CYS A 268 -0.78 25.14 16.05
CA CYS A 268 -0.59 26.57 15.78
C CYS A 268 -0.01 27.33 17.00
N ALA A 269 -0.51 27.05 18.21
CA ALA A 269 -0.08 27.72 19.43
C ALA A 269 1.37 27.39 19.83
N ASN A 270 1.88 26.21 19.46
CA ASN A 270 3.22 25.73 19.80
C ASN A 270 4.26 25.91 18.69
N LEU A 271 3.93 26.59 17.58
CA LEU A 271 4.87 26.84 16.50
C LEU A 271 5.93 27.90 16.86
N SER A 272 7.19 27.46 16.99
CA SER A 272 8.35 28.31 17.34
C SER A 272 8.67 29.43 16.35
N ASP A 273 8.33 29.27 15.07
CA ASP A 273 8.53 30.28 14.03
C ASP A 273 7.32 30.34 13.10
N PRO A 274 6.38 31.30 13.27
CA PRO A 274 5.19 31.39 12.43
C PRO A 274 5.42 32.06 11.07
N LYS A 275 6.65 32.38 10.65
CA LYS A 275 6.92 33.10 9.39
C LYS A 275 8.00 32.44 8.52
N ASN A 276 7.69 31.25 8.02
CA ASN A 276 8.45 30.61 6.95
C ASN A 276 7.61 30.60 5.65
N PRO A 277 8.03 31.30 4.57
CA PRO A 277 7.29 31.27 3.31
C PRO A 277 7.29 29.86 2.72
N ILE A 278 6.13 29.40 2.26
CA ILE A 278 5.99 28.07 1.65
C ILE A 278 6.77 28.04 0.34
N GLY A 279 7.76 27.14 0.26
CA GLY A 279 8.50 26.92 -0.98
C GLY A 279 7.63 26.23 -2.04
N HIS A 280 7.83 26.59 -3.29
CA HIS A 280 7.12 25.99 -4.42
C HIS A 280 8.01 26.02 -5.64
N GLN A 281 8.18 24.85 -6.29
CA GLN A 281 8.86 24.81 -7.59
C GLN A 281 7.95 25.48 -8.61
N PRO A 282 8.36 26.58 -9.28
CA PRO A 282 7.55 27.16 -10.34
C PRO A 282 7.28 26.08 -11.39
N SER A 283 6.03 26.00 -11.84
CA SER A 283 5.63 25.20 -12.98
C SER A 283 6.14 25.86 -14.26
N ASP A 284 7.45 25.78 -14.47
CA ASP A 284 8.04 25.90 -15.79
C ASP A 284 7.30 24.95 -16.73
N GLN A 285 7.20 25.32 -18.01
CA GLN A 285 6.56 24.49 -19.03
C GLN A 285 7.48 23.33 -19.44
N GLU A 286 7.94 22.55 -18.45
CA GLU A 286 8.54 21.25 -18.69
C GLU A 286 7.47 20.38 -19.34
N SER A 287 7.80 19.95 -20.56
CA SER A 287 6.96 19.19 -21.47
C SER A 287 6.08 18.16 -20.77
N ASN A 288 4.81 18.08 -21.22
CA ASN A 288 4.02 16.86 -21.15
C ASN A 288 4.73 15.78 -21.99
N ILE A 289 5.84 15.25 -21.46
CA ILE A 289 6.44 14.02 -21.96
C ILE A 289 5.44 12.94 -21.60
N ASP A 290 4.85 12.32 -22.62
CA ASP A 290 4.17 11.06 -22.43
C ASP A 290 5.25 10.03 -22.05
N LEU A 291 5.44 9.87 -20.74
CA LEU A 291 6.41 8.97 -20.14
C LEU A 291 6.24 7.52 -20.65
N ILE A 292 5.02 7.15 -21.04
CA ILE A 292 4.71 5.84 -21.62
C ILE A 292 5.15 5.80 -23.09
N GLN A 293 4.94 6.87 -23.86
CA GLN A 293 5.50 6.98 -25.21
C GLN A 293 7.04 6.92 -25.19
N GLU A 294 7.70 7.58 -24.24
CA GLU A 294 9.16 7.49 -24.06
C GLU A 294 9.61 6.06 -23.73
N LEU A 295 9.01 5.43 -22.71
CA LEU A 295 9.34 4.05 -22.32
C LEU A 295 9.07 3.04 -23.44
N LEU A 296 8.00 3.23 -24.22
CA LEU A 296 7.71 2.41 -25.41
C LEU A 296 8.73 2.63 -26.53
N SER A 297 9.24 3.86 -26.71
CA SER A 297 10.33 4.14 -27.66
C SER A 297 11.66 3.56 -27.22
N ASN A 298 11.89 3.48 -25.89
CA ASN A 298 13.03 2.85 -25.24
C ASN A 298 12.81 1.34 -24.95
N GLN A 299 11.92 0.67 -25.69
CA GLN A 299 11.73 -0.79 -25.54
C GLN A 299 12.96 -1.54 -26.08
N GLN A 300 13.53 -2.45 -25.27
CA GLN A 300 14.72 -3.24 -25.62
C GLN A 300 14.47 -4.74 -25.43
N THR A 301 15.08 -5.55 -26.30
CA THR A 301 15.21 -7.01 -26.11
C THR A 301 16.36 -7.33 -25.14
N ILE A 302 16.41 -8.55 -24.64
CA ILE A 302 17.51 -9.02 -23.78
C ILE A 302 18.87 -8.93 -24.48
N GLU A 303 18.97 -9.27 -25.76
CA GLU A 303 20.21 -9.09 -26.53
C GLU A 303 20.63 -7.61 -26.63
N GLN A 304 19.68 -6.70 -26.84
CA GLN A 304 19.97 -5.26 -26.88
C GLN A 304 20.46 -4.75 -25.52
N LEU A 305 19.83 -5.19 -24.41
CA LEU A 305 20.29 -4.87 -23.05
C LEU A 305 21.70 -5.41 -22.77
N LYS A 306 22.04 -6.61 -23.25
CA LYS A 306 23.43 -7.14 -23.18
C LYS A 306 24.41 -6.26 -23.96
N ASN A 307 24.06 -5.86 -25.18
CA ASN A 307 24.92 -5.03 -26.03
C ASN A 307 25.14 -3.61 -25.46
N LEU A 308 24.15 -3.04 -24.79
CA LEU A 308 24.29 -1.75 -24.09
C LEU A 308 25.39 -1.82 -22.99
N ARG A 309 25.41 -2.89 -22.18
CA ARG A 309 26.44 -3.11 -21.14
C ARG A 309 27.86 -3.01 -21.69
N SER A 310 28.09 -3.61 -22.85
CA SER A 310 29.41 -3.70 -23.49
C SER A 310 30.00 -2.35 -23.92
N HIS A 311 29.19 -1.28 -23.98
CA HIS A 311 29.61 0.00 -24.52
C HIS A 311 29.51 1.20 -23.56
N ASN A 312 28.56 1.28 -22.62
CA ASN A 312 28.32 2.52 -21.84
C ASN A 312 27.78 2.33 -20.39
N ALA A 313 28.34 1.40 -19.59
CA ALA A 313 27.85 1.06 -18.23
C ALA A 313 27.48 2.26 -17.31
N LYS A 314 28.25 3.37 -17.34
CA LYS A 314 28.04 4.51 -16.43
C LYS A 314 26.95 5.50 -16.83
N GLU A 315 26.57 5.59 -18.10
CA GLU A 315 25.41 6.41 -18.52
C GLU A 315 24.10 5.63 -18.42
N LEU A 316 24.17 4.29 -18.46
CA LEU A 316 23.01 3.39 -18.38
C LEU A 316 22.27 3.40 -17.03
N GLN A 317 22.86 3.98 -15.98
CA GLN A 317 22.22 4.14 -14.67
C GLN A 317 21.19 5.29 -14.62
N LYS A 318 21.09 6.11 -15.68
CA LYS A 318 20.17 7.26 -15.74
C LYS A 318 18.95 7.06 -16.67
N THR A 319 18.92 5.98 -17.44
CA THR A 319 17.91 5.75 -18.48
C THR A 319 17.05 4.54 -18.14
N SER A 320 15.73 4.69 -18.25
CA SER A 320 14.78 3.58 -18.06
C SER A 320 14.45 2.91 -19.40
N TYR A 321 14.57 1.59 -19.46
CA TYR A 321 14.25 0.76 -20.62
C TYR A 321 13.05 -0.13 -20.35
N LEU A 322 12.20 -0.37 -21.35
CA LEU A 322 11.10 -1.32 -21.24
C LEU A 322 11.51 -2.67 -21.82
N CYS A 323 11.48 -3.72 -21.01
CA CYS A 323 11.77 -5.09 -21.45
C CYS A 323 10.52 -5.98 -21.32
N ARG A 324 10.28 -6.83 -22.33
CA ARG A 324 9.22 -7.85 -22.30
C ARG A 324 9.88 -9.23 -22.28
N ALA A 325 9.71 -9.97 -21.20
CA ALA A 325 10.34 -11.26 -21.03
C ALA A 325 9.47 -12.21 -20.20
N CYS A 326 9.77 -13.50 -20.26
CA CYS A 326 9.14 -14.53 -19.45
C CYS A 326 10.05 -14.91 -18.28
N LEU A 327 9.50 -15.06 -17.09
CA LEU A 327 10.24 -15.54 -15.92
C LEU A 327 10.45 -17.06 -16.04
N LYS A 328 11.72 -17.50 -16.13
CA LYS A 328 12.09 -18.92 -16.27
C LYS A 328 12.51 -19.58 -14.96
N ASP A 329 13.31 -18.89 -14.16
CA ASP A 329 13.85 -19.43 -12.90
C ASP A 329 14.13 -18.31 -11.87
N ILE A 330 14.29 -18.67 -10.59
CA ILE A 330 14.71 -17.76 -9.52
C ILE A 330 15.84 -18.42 -8.72
N ASP A 331 17.06 -17.90 -8.92
CA ASP A 331 18.25 -18.34 -8.18
C ASP A 331 18.20 -17.87 -6.72
N CYS A 332 17.62 -18.70 -5.86
CA CYS A 332 17.53 -18.46 -4.43
C CYS A 332 18.85 -18.77 -3.67
N THR A 333 19.90 -19.26 -4.35
CA THR A 333 21.16 -19.68 -3.69
C THR A 333 21.98 -18.51 -3.14
N ARG A 334 21.80 -17.31 -3.72
CA ARG A 334 22.50 -16.07 -3.32
C ARG A 334 21.73 -15.22 -2.30
N GLY A 335 20.72 -15.81 -1.65
CA GLY A 335 19.78 -15.11 -0.78
C GLY A 335 18.69 -14.40 -1.59
N TRP A 336 17.44 -14.57 -1.15
CA TRP A 336 16.24 -14.12 -1.86
C TRP A 336 15.52 -12.95 -1.14
N TRP A 337 16.06 -12.48 -0.02
CA TRP A 337 15.54 -11.37 0.79
C TRP A 337 16.66 -10.56 1.46
N TYR A 338 16.31 -9.39 1.99
CA TYR A 338 17.18 -8.50 2.77
C TYR A 338 16.39 -7.74 3.84
N LEU A 339 17.08 -7.20 4.85
CA LEU A 339 16.49 -6.24 5.78
C LEU A 339 16.37 -4.87 5.13
N GLY A 340 15.17 -4.52 4.67
CA GLY A 340 14.87 -3.21 4.10
C GLY A 340 14.59 -2.11 5.13
N CYS A 341 14.56 -2.48 6.41
CA CYS A 341 14.62 -1.61 7.60
C CYS A 341 15.00 -2.51 8.80
N PHE A 342 15.19 -1.96 10.01
CA PHE A 342 15.51 -2.74 11.22
C PHE A 342 14.57 -3.94 11.49
N HIS A 343 13.32 -3.89 11.04
CA HIS A 343 12.32 -4.95 11.24
C HIS A 343 11.68 -5.49 9.96
N CYS A 344 12.02 -4.93 8.79
CA CYS A 344 11.31 -5.19 7.53
C CYS A 344 12.04 -6.24 6.69
N LYS A 345 11.48 -7.44 6.51
CA LYS A 345 12.08 -8.45 5.61
C LYS A 345 11.51 -8.24 4.20
N ARG A 346 12.34 -7.81 3.23
CA ARG A 346 11.93 -7.50 1.85
C ARG A 346 12.60 -8.43 0.84
N TYR A 347 11.94 -8.77 -0.26
CA TYR A 347 12.51 -9.63 -1.30
C TYR A 347 13.64 -8.96 -2.09
N LYS A 348 14.57 -9.80 -2.57
CA LYS A 348 15.63 -9.53 -3.53
C LYS A 348 15.81 -10.82 -4.34
N LEU A 349 15.09 -10.96 -5.44
CA LEU A 349 15.09 -12.16 -6.27
C LEU A 349 16.14 -12.04 -7.38
N ASN A 350 16.99 -13.06 -7.54
CA ASN A 350 17.84 -13.19 -8.72
C ASN A 350 17.08 -13.99 -9.79
N ALA A 351 16.24 -13.31 -10.56
CA ALA A 351 15.32 -13.92 -11.52
C ALA A 351 15.97 -14.08 -12.90
N MET A 352 15.97 -15.31 -13.45
CA MET A 352 16.33 -15.53 -14.85
C MET A 352 15.11 -15.23 -15.73
N LEU A 353 15.22 -14.19 -16.56
CA LEU A 353 14.21 -13.86 -17.57
C LEU A 353 14.70 -14.28 -18.95
N GLU A 354 13.77 -14.64 -19.84
CA GLU A 354 14.04 -15.03 -21.21
C GLU A 354 13.06 -14.37 -22.18
N ASP A 355 13.57 -13.89 -23.31
CA ASP A 355 12.79 -13.46 -24.48
C ASP A 355 13.30 -14.18 -25.74
N HIS A 356 12.69 -13.89 -26.89
CA HIS A 356 13.07 -14.48 -28.20
C HIS A 356 14.53 -14.22 -28.67
N THR A 357 15.29 -13.36 -27.99
CA THR A 357 16.71 -13.07 -28.24
C THR A 357 17.66 -13.68 -27.19
N GLY A 358 17.12 -14.29 -26.13
CA GLY A 358 17.89 -15.08 -25.16
C GLY A 358 17.52 -14.83 -23.69
N SER A 359 18.34 -15.35 -22.79
CA SER A 359 18.17 -15.27 -21.33
C SER A 359 19.14 -14.29 -20.67
N MET A 360 18.74 -13.71 -19.53
CA MET A 360 19.53 -12.77 -18.74
C MET A 360 19.01 -12.73 -17.29
N ASN A 361 19.86 -12.40 -16.31
CA ASN A 361 19.43 -12.34 -14.91
C ASN A 361 19.00 -10.92 -14.53
N PHE A 362 17.96 -10.83 -13.73
CA PHE A 362 17.30 -9.61 -13.32
C PHE A 362 17.17 -9.64 -11.77
N LEU A 363 17.81 -8.70 -11.08
CA LEU A 363 17.61 -8.48 -9.66
C LEU A 363 16.32 -7.69 -9.45
N ILE A 364 15.30 -8.34 -8.90
CA ILE A 364 13.98 -7.77 -8.64
C ILE A 364 13.82 -7.61 -7.13
N PHE A 365 13.44 -6.43 -6.67
CA PHE A 365 13.36 -6.10 -5.24
C PHE A 365 11.90 -5.92 -4.77
N GLY A 366 11.72 -5.85 -3.45
CA GLY A 366 10.58 -5.18 -2.82
C GLY A 366 9.20 -5.79 -3.10
N GLU A 367 8.22 -4.92 -3.32
CA GLU A 367 6.81 -5.27 -3.58
C GLU A 367 6.64 -5.97 -4.93
N GLN A 368 7.49 -5.66 -5.90
CA GLN A 368 7.44 -6.20 -7.26
C GLN A 368 7.95 -7.64 -7.33
N ALA A 369 8.94 -7.96 -6.49
CA ALA A 369 9.31 -9.34 -6.19
C ALA A 369 8.23 -10.05 -5.37
N GLN A 370 7.62 -9.40 -4.37
CA GLN A 370 6.50 -9.97 -3.61
C GLN A 370 5.31 -10.34 -4.51
N ASP A 371 4.99 -9.52 -5.51
CA ASP A 371 3.96 -9.79 -6.53
C ASP A 371 4.26 -11.03 -7.38
N ILE A 372 5.53 -11.39 -7.58
CA ILE A 372 5.95 -12.61 -8.29
C ILE A 372 5.78 -13.84 -7.40
N ILE A 373 6.07 -13.72 -6.10
CA ILE A 373 5.96 -14.84 -5.14
C ILE A 373 4.51 -15.03 -4.63
N GLY A 374 3.71 -13.96 -4.60
CA GLY A 374 2.33 -13.96 -4.08
C GLY A 374 2.21 -14.00 -2.55
N VAL A 375 3.33 -14.01 -1.81
CA VAL A 375 3.40 -14.12 -0.34
C VAL A 375 4.40 -13.10 0.19
N ALA A 376 4.16 -12.49 1.36
CA ALA A 376 5.11 -11.57 1.97
C ALA A 376 6.41 -12.27 2.41
N ALA A 377 7.58 -11.65 2.16
CA ALA A 377 8.87 -12.23 2.55
C ALA A 377 8.94 -12.51 4.06
N GLU A 378 8.34 -11.63 4.87
CA GLU A 378 8.24 -11.79 6.33
C GLU A 378 7.54 -13.08 6.76
N ASP A 379 6.53 -13.52 6.01
CA ASP A 379 5.80 -14.75 6.31
C ASP A 379 6.60 -15.99 5.86
N LEU A 380 7.31 -15.91 4.73
CA LEU A 380 8.22 -17.00 4.29
C LEU A 380 9.43 -17.18 5.22
N VAL A 381 10.08 -16.10 5.69
CA VAL A 381 11.24 -16.23 6.58
C VAL A 381 10.83 -16.78 7.95
N LYS A 382 9.63 -16.45 8.47
CA LYS A 382 9.12 -17.06 9.71
C LYS A 382 8.96 -18.58 9.57
N GLY A 383 8.33 -19.05 8.49
CA GLY A 383 8.15 -20.50 8.28
C GLY A 383 9.46 -21.29 8.13
N ILE A 384 10.56 -20.62 7.76
CA ILE A 384 11.91 -21.21 7.70
C ILE A 384 12.55 -21.27 9.09
N GLU A 385 12.27 -20.31 9.97
CA GLU A 385 12.72 -20.32 11.36
C GLU A 385 12.07 -21.49 12.16
N ASP A 386 10.94 -22.03 11.66
CA ASP A 386 10.21 -23.19 12.19
C ASP A 386 10.62 -24.56 11.58
N ASP A 387 11.72 -24.62 10.82
CA ASP A 387 12.34 -25.84 10.22
C ASP A 387 11.53 -26.54 9.09
N ASP A 388 10.47 -25.91 8.58
CA ASP A 388 9.72 -26.37 7.39
C ASP A 388 10.31 -25.80 6.08
N SER A 389 10.64 -26.68 5.13
CA SER A 389 11.14 -26.26 3.82
C SER A 389 10.00 -25.70 2.96
N ASN A 390 9.81 -24.38 2.99
CA ASN A 390 8.82 -23.71 2.16
C ASN A 390 9.07 -23.96 0.66
N THR A 391 8.01 -24.33 -0.05
CA THR A 391 7.96 -24.41 -1.52
C THR A 391 6.88 -23.46 -1.99
N PHE A 392 7.17 -22.62 -2.99
CA PHE A 392 6.18 -21.77 -3.62
C PHE A 392 6.07 -22.03 -5.12
N HIS A 393 4.86 -21.92 -5.65
CA HIS A 393 4.61 -22.01 -7.08
C HIS A 393 4.70 -20.63 -7.71
N VAL A 394 5.54 -20.50 -8.75
CA VAL A 394 5.56 -19.31 -9.60
C VAL A 394 4.89 -19.64 -10.92
N ALA A 395 3.90 -18.84 -11.30
CA ALA A 395 3.34 -18.92 -12.64
C ALA A 395 4.38 -18.38 -13.64
N CYS A 396 4.92 -19.26 -14.47
CA CYS A 396 5.74 -18.88 -15.63
C CYS A 396 4.86 -18.06 -16.58
N CYS A 397 5.05 -16.74 -16.59
CA CYS A 397 4.22 -15.81 -17.34
C CYS A 397 5.08 -14.74 -18.04
N MET A 398 4.62 -14.30 -19.21
CA MET A 398 5.20 -13.13 -19.87
C MET A 398 4.86 -11.87 -19.08
N GLY A 399 5.88 -11.14 -18.66
CA GLY A 399 5.78 -9.87 -17.94
C GLY A 399 6.32 -8.69 -18.73
N GLN A 400 5.99 -7.49 -18.27
CA GLN A 400 6.61 -6.23 -18.67
C GLN A 400 7.40 -5.67 -17.50
N TYR A 401 8.67 -5.36 -17.74
CA TYR A 401 9.63 -4.93 -16.73
C TYR A 401 10.27 -3.62 -17.15
N VAL A 402 10.29 -2.63 -16.26
CA VAL A 402 11.08 -1.41 -16.45
C VAL A 402 12.44 -1.64 -15.81
N VAL A 403 13.48 -1.54 -16.62
CA VAL A 403 14.89 -1.68 -16.27
C VAL A 403 15.45 -0.27 -16.05
N LYS A 404 15.91 0.04 -14.83
CA LYS A 404 16.53 1.35 -14.51
C LYS A 404 18.05 1.35 -14.45
N GLY A 405 18.68 0.17 -14.48
CA GLY A 405 20.13 0.09 -14.47
C GLY A 405 20.64 -1.28 -14.86
N ILE A 406 21.79 -1.30 -15.52
CA ILE A 406 22.57 -2.50 -15.81
C ILE A 406 23.80 -2.46 -14.91
N LEU A 407 24.02 -3.51 -14.12
CA LEU A 407 25.11 -3.54 -13.15
C LEU A 407 26.40 -4.05 -13.82
N ASP A 408 27.54 -3.49 -13.43
CA ASP A 408 28.84 -4.10 -13.65
C ASP A 408 29.14 -5.17 -12.57
N GLU A 409 30.31 -5.78 -12.60
CA GLU A 409 30.64 -6.88 -11.66
C GLU A 409 30.90 -6.39 -10.23
N ASP A 410 31.36 -5.14 -10.07
CA ASP A 410 31.64 -4.53 -8.77
C ASP A 410 30.33 -4.09 -8.09
N ASP A 411 29.44 -3.42 -8.83
CA ASP A 411 28.09 -3.06 -8.37
C ASP A 411 27.27 -4.32 -8.03
N LEU A 412 27.46 -5.42 -8.80
CA LEU A 412 26.80 -6.69 -8.53
C LEU A 412 27.31 -7.35 -7.24
N ALA A 413 28.62 -7.28 -6.97
CA ALA A 413 29.20 -7.80 -5.73
C ALA A 413 28.65 -7.02 -4.51
N LEU A 414 28.57 -5.69 -4.60
CA LEU A 414 27.97 -4.83 -3.57
C LEU A 414 26.48 -5.15 -3.35
N ALA A 415 25.69 -5.25 -4.44
CA ALA A 415 24.27 -5.61 -4.36
C ALA A 415 24.04 -7.01 -3.75
N GLN A 416 25.02 -7.91 -3.83
CA GLN A 416 24.95 -9.26 -3.25
C GLN A 416 25.29 -9.31 -1.74
N LEU A 417 25.90 -8.27 -1.16
CA LEU A 417 26.57 -8.33 0.15
C LEU A 417 25.70 -7.97 1.37
N HIS A 418 24.63 -8.72 1.62
CA HIS A 418 23.94 -8.79 2.93
C HIS A 418 23.31 -10.19 3.15
N ASN A 419 23.48 -10.75 4.36
CA ASN A 419 23.07 -12.13 4.76
C ASN A 419 21.52 -12.33 4.78
N SER A 420 20.93 -13.54 4.76
CA SER A 420 21.42 -14.88 5.11
C SER A 420 20.81 -16.00 4.24
N VAL A 421 21.50 -17.13 4.12
CA VAL A 421 21.03 -18.34 3.41
C VAL A 421 19.83 -18.99 4.09
N SER A 422 18.82 -19.37 3.30
CA SER A 422 17.86 -20.44 3.62
C SER A 422 17.22 -20.96 2.34
N SER A 423 17.16 -22.29 2.20
CA SER A 423 16.67 -22.96 0.99
C SER A 423 15.15 -22.85 0.87
N VAL A 424 14.68 -22.15 -0.16
CA VAL A 424 13.28 -22.15 -0.57
C VAL A 424 13.21 -22.77 -1.96
N LYS A 425 12.25 -23.68 -2.17
CA LYS A 425 12.08 -24.36 -3.46
C LYS A 425 11.05 -23.65 -4.31
N THR A 426 11.35 -23.55 -5.59
CA THR A 426 10.48 -22.92 -6.60
C THR A 426 9.95 -23.99 -7.54
N GLU A 427 8.63 -24.11 -7.67
CA GLU A 427 8.01 -24.99 -8.65
C GLU A 427 7.30 -24.16 -9.72
N ALA A 428 7.80 -24.23 -10.95
CA ALA A 428 7.17 -23.57 -12.09
C ALA A 428 5.87 -24.29 -12.48
N ALA A 429 4.76 -23.55 -12.57
CA ALA A 429 3.52 -24.09 -13.11
C ALA A 429 3.61 -24.15 -14.64
N GLU A 430 3.63 -25.36 -15.23
CA GLU A 430 3.57 -25.53 -16.68
C GLU A 430 2.22 -25.08 -17.24
N SER A 431 2.23 -24.06 -18.12
CA SER A 431 1.06 -23.70 -18.92
C SER A 431 0.85 -24.74 -20.02
N GLY A 432 -0.14 -25.62 -19.83
CA GLY A 432 -0.44 -26.66 -20.79
C GLY A 432 -0.85 -26.13 -22.17
N LEU A 433 -0.25 -26.72 -23.22
CA LEU A 433 -0.57 -26.61 -24.65
C LEU A 433 -0.17 -25.29 -25.35
N LEU A 434 0.92 -25.34 -26.14
CA LEU A 434 0.81 -25.54 -27.60
C LEU A 434 2.16 -25.98 -28.24
N SER A 435 2.01 -26.71 -29.35
CA SER A 435 2.99 -27.32 -30.29
C SER A 435 4.49 -26.95 -30.25
N GLN A 436 5.31 -28.00 -30.36
CA GLN A 436 6.74 -27.99 -30.73
C GLN A 436 7.00 -27.37 -32.11
N GLU A 437 8.15 -26.70 -32.28
CA GLU A 437 9.06 -26.95 -33.42
C GLU A 437 10.51 -26.51 -33.10
N GLU A 438 11.45 -26.91 -33.94
CA GLU A 438 12.84 -27.29 -33.64
C GLU A 438 13.85 -26.19 -33.22
N GLY A 439 14.66 -26.50 -32.19
CA GLY A 439 16.10 -26.73 -32.37
C GLY A 439 17.09 -25.55 -32.46
N CYS A 440 17.91 -25.37 -31.42
CA CYS A 440 19.34 -25.10 -31.61
C CYS A 440 20.19 -25.61 -30.44
N SER A 441 21.21 -26.41 -30.74
CA SER A 441 22.25 -26.79 -29.79
C SER A 441 23.49 -25.92 -29.99
N SER A 442 23.83 -25.08 -29.02
CA SER A 442 25.18 -24.55 -28.88
C SER A 442 25.51 -24.31 -27.40
N LEU A 443 26.68 -24.79 -26.98
CA LEU A 443 27.25 -24.45 -25.68
C LEU A 443 27.82 -23.02 -25.77
N VAL A 444 26.95 -22.03 -25.65
CA VAL A 444 27.37 -20.68 -25.31
C VAL A 444 27.67 -20.68 -23.81
N SER A 445 28.87 -20.24 -23.42
CA SER A 445 29.17 -19.95 -22.02
C SER A 445 28.22 -18.84 -21.54
N GLU A 446 27.29 -19.17 -20.66
CA GLU A 446 26.35 -18.20 -20.09
C GLU A 446 27.09 -17.15 -19.26
N GLU A 447 27.46 -16.03 -19.89
CA GLU A 447 27.77 -14.81 -19.16
C GLU A 447 26.50 -14.36 -18.44
N LYS A 448 26.46 -14.61 -17.13
CA LYS A 448 25.36 -14.21 -16.25
C LYS A 448 25.38 -12.68 -16.06
N VAL A 449 24.87 -11.96 -17.05
CA VAL A 449 24.62 -10.52 -16.92
C VAL A 449 23.47 -10.30 -15.95
N VAL A 450 23.64 -9.36 -15.02
CA VAL A 450 22.65 -9.03 -14.00
C VAL A 450 22.16 -7.59 -14.15
N VAL A 451 20.85 -7.44 -14.29
CA VAL A 451 20.14 -6.17 -14.49
C VAL A 451 19.45 -5.75 -13.19
N LYS A 452 19.48 -4.47 -12.83
CA LYS A 452 18.69 -3.95 -11.70
C LYS A 452 17.28 -3.61 -12.19
N VAL A 453 16.30 -4.38 -11.72
CA VAL A 453 14.88 -4.09 -11.92
C VAL A 453 14.37 -3.29 -10.74
N GLU A 454 14.59 -1.98 -10.80
CA GLU A 454 13.76 -1.04 -10.07
C GLU A 454 12.53 -0.72 -10.93
N THR A 455 11.53 -1.60 -10.87
CA THR A 455 10.19 -1.28 -11.38
C THR A 455 9.50 -0.31 -10.44
N ASP A 456 10.09 0.87 -10.33
CA ASP A 456 9.68 1.91 -9.42
C ASP A 456 8.92 2.99 -10.19
N LEU A 457 7.60 2.88 -10.12
CA LEU A 457 6.92 3.93 -9.39
C LEU A 457 7.48 3.90 -7.95
N LYS A 458 8.41 4.82 -7.69
CA LYS A 458 9.02 5.19 -6.42
C LYS A 458 8.90 4.18 -5.25
N THR A 459 10.02 3.59 -4.89
CA THR A 459 10.54 3.59 -3.52
C THR A 459 11.85 4.38 -3.45
N ASP A 460 11.87 5.63 -3.95
CA ASP A 460 13.01 6.58 -3.83
C ASP A 460 13.40 7.01 -2.43
N SER A 461 14.67 6.86 -2.11
CA SER A 461 15.32 8.05 -1.59
C SER A 461 16.82 7.99 -1.78
N GLU A 462 17.46 9.13 -1.70
CA GLU A 462 18.80 9.35 -1.15
C GLU A 462 18.84 10.89 -1.01
N ALA A 463 19.23 11.47 0.12
CA ALA A 463 20.21 10.98 1.07
C ALA A 463 19.88 11.29 2.56
N LYS A 464 20.21 10.32 3.42
CA LYS A 464 21.29 10.39 4.44
C LYS A 464 21.45 11.70 5.24
N GLN A 465 21.71 11.54 6.53
CA GLN A 465 23.06 11.74 7.13
C GLN A 465 23.04 11.17 8.57
N ALA A 466 24.05 10.47 9.08
CA ALA A 466 25.50 10.67 8.93
C ALA A 466 25.95 12.05 9.42
N ASP A 467 25.69 12.37 10.69
CA ASP A 467 26.71 13.04 11.49
C ASP A 467 26.58 12.76 13.00
N ALA A 468 27.60 12.06 13.53
CA ALA A 468 28.03 12.08 14.93
C ALA A 468 29.30 11.24 15.08
N LYS A 469 30.43 11.74 14.55
CA LYS A 469 31.76 11.63 15.20
C LYS A 469 32.86 12.41 14.45
N GLU A 470 32.91 13.72 14.70
CA GLU A 470 34.15 14.30 15.20
C GLU A 470 33.85 14.94 16.57
N GLU A 471 34.75 14.66 17.54
CA GLU A 471 34.75 14.98 18.98
C GLU A 471 33.61 14.38 19.85
#